data_AF-A0A7V5BFC0-F1
#
_entry.id   AF-A0A7V5BFC0-F1
#
_cell.length_a   1.000
_cell.length_b   1.000
_cell.length_c   1.000
_cell.angle_alpha   90.00
_cell.angle_beta   90.00
_cell.angle_gamma   90.00
#
_symmetry.space_group_name_H-M   'P 1'
#
loop_
_entity.id
_entity.type
_entity.pdbx_description
1 polymer ?
#
loop_
_entity_poly.entity_id
_entity_poly.type
_entity_poly.pdbx_seq_one_letter_code
_entity_poly.pdbx_strand_id
1 'polypeptide(L)'
;MTTYLKMRNRHRSMFFWVLMVLLFSCREKESGHRKAEWITQAFVSLESDAYPKVKAISWWHENFDNSFLRVDSSPESLAAYQNGVASQTFVTQPVWENEKLVASESGIYHAAFPDFGGTEDVVDSQRISAFESLVGKDIVWAYFSDNWYDDIHFPTMEVTTISHSGKIPFIRIMPRTNFDEGGPDPNYSLQKIIDGVYDVALVQWAQDAANMHIPILVEFGTEVNGDWFSWNGKYNGDGETTGYGDGLLADGPERFRDAYRYVVDLCKAQGAENLTWFFHVDAYSEPDVAWNAIKNYYPGDDYVDWLGVSIYGPQEKGETYQSFSEIMDDVYPQLTALGDKPIAVLEFAITELD
;
A
#
# COMPACT_ATOMS: atom_id res chain seq x y z
N MET A 1 21.88 -10.27 7.46
CA MET A 1 23.29 -9.85 7.35
C MET A 1 23.30 -8.35 7.55
N THR A 2 23.96 -7.89 8.61
CA THR A 2 23.82 -6.58 9.24
C THR A 2 24.40 -5.44 8.41
N THR A 3 23.63 -4.38 8.12
CA THR A 3 24.20 -3.04 7.87
C THR A 3 23.19 -1.89 8.03
N TYR A 4 22.87 -1.55 9.27
CA TYR A 4 22.62 -0.17 9.66
C TYR A 4 23.97 0.41 10.12
N LEU A 5 24.51 1.44 9.45
CA LEU A 5 25.37 2.44 10.11
C LEU A 5 25.71 3.65 9.20
N LYS A 6 25.46 4.83 9.78
CA LYS A 6 26.13 6.14 9.59
C LYS A 6 25.75 6.96 8.34
N MET A 7 25.20 8.14 8.60
CA MET A 7 25.99 9.35 8.90
C MET A 7 25.11 10.52 9.35
N ARG A 8 25.35 11.08 10.55
CA ARG A 8 25.43 12.54 10.67
C ARG A 8 26.34 12.97 11.82
N ASN A 9 27.25 13.87 11.46
CA ASN A 9 28.37 14.32 12.26
C ASN A 9 28.03 15.60 13.03
N ARG A 10 28.80 15.79 14.10
CA ARG A 10 28.74 16.80 15.17
C ARG A 10 28.77 18.26 14.72
N HIS A 11 28.08 19.12 15.47
CA HIS A 11 28.68 20.32 16.04
C HIS A 11 28.11 20.60 17.45
N ARG A 12 29.01 20.91 18.40
CA ARG A 12 28.73 21.25 19.79
C ARG A 12 29.43 22.56 20.11
N SER A 13 28.71 23.52 20.69
CA SER A 13 29.14 24.62 21.60
C SER A 13 28.03 25.69 21.61
N MET A 14 27.62 26.39 22.66
CA MET A 14 27.82 26.36 24.12
C MET A 14 26.89 27.47 24.68
N PHE A 15 26.36 27.31 25.91
CA PHE A 15 25.72 28.33 26.77
C PHE A 15 24.36 28.96 26.40
N PHE A 16 23.34 28.72 27.24
CA PHE A 16 22.79 29.73 28.19
C PHE A 16 21.84 29.05 29.20
N TRP A 17 21.99 29.38 30.49
CA TRP A 17 21.07 29.00 31.57
C TRP A 17 20.01 30.09 31.72
N VAL A 18 18.71 29.74 31.66
CA VAL A 18 17.64 30.50 32.32
C VAL A 18 16.61 29.53 32.87
N LEU A 19 16.38 29.68 34.18
CA LEU A 19 15.42 28.99 35.03
C LEU A 19 13.99 29.43 34.65
N MET A 20 13.11 28.50 34.26
CA MET A 20 11.67 28.75 34.17
C MET A 20 10.93 27.65 34.92
N VAL A 21 10.34 28.04 36.04
CA VAL A 21 9.44 27.25 36.86
C VAL A 21 8.21 26.92 36.01
N LEU A 22 8.08 25.65 35.62
CA LEU A 22 6.86 25.12 35.00
C LEU A 22 6.17 24.21 36.01
N LEU A 23 4.91 24.58 36.27
CA LEU A 23 3.92 23.85 37.02
C LEU A 23 3.95 22.37 36.62
N PHE A 24 4.14 21.50 37.60
CA PHE A 24 3.78 20.10 37.49
C PHE A 24 2.28 20.02 37.24
N SER A 25 1.88 20.04 35.97
CA SER A 25 0.73 19.26 35.56
C SER A 25 1.23 17.83 35.59
N CYS A 26 0.80 17.05 36.58
CA CYS A 26 0.69 15.61 36.39
C CYS A 26 -0.25 15.42 35.19
N ARG A 27 0.30 15.42 33.98
CA ARG A 27 -0.26 14.60 32.92
C ARG A 27 0.04 13.20 33.41
N GLU A 28 -0.98 12.54 33.94
CA GLU A 28 -0.89 11.09 34.14
C GLU A 28 -0.26 10.53 32.87
N LYS A 29 0.83 9.78 33.02
CA LYS A 29 1.21 8.86 31.96
C LYS A 29 -0.01 7.96 31.81
N GLU A 30 -0.87 8.24 30.85
CA GLU A 30 -1.79 7.26 30.33
C GLU A 30 -0.90 6.14 29.82
N SER A 31 -0.65 5.17 30.69
CA SER A 31 0.00 3.91 30.38
C SER A 31 -1.02 3.01 29.69
N GLY A 32 -1.68 3.54 28.65
CA GLY A 32 -2.55 2.80 27.75
C GLY A 32 -1.70 2.30 26.59
N HIS A 33 -1.90 1.05 26.19
CA HIS A 33 -1.22 0.45 25.05
C HIS A 33 -1.47 1.29 23.80
N ARG A 34 -0.46 2.05 23.36
CA ARG A 34 -0.62 3.10 22.34
C ARG A 34 -1.07 2.56 20.98
N LYS A 35 -0.71 1.32 20.66
CA LYS A 35 -1.18 0.61 19.46
C LYS A 35 -2.66 0.27 19.55
N ALA A 36 -3.12 -0.32 20.65
CA ALA A 36 -4.53 -0.67 20.85
C ALA A 36 -5.44 0.56 20.78
N GLU A 37 -5.00 1.68 21.36
CA GLU A 37 -5.70 2.97 21.24
C GLU A 37 -5.73 3.47 19.80
N TRP A 38 -4.58 3.45 19.09
CA TRP A 38 -4.51 3.85 17.69
C TRP A 38 -5.44 3.02 16.80
N ILE A 39 -5.46 1.70 16.97
CA ILE A 39 -6.37 0.78 16.26
C ILE A 39 -7.82 1.18 16.54
N THR A 40 -8.18 1.37 17.80
CA THR A 40 -9.55 1.76 18.20
C THR A 40 -9.96 3.07 17.53
N GLN A 41 -9.08 4.08 17.54
CA GLN A 41 -9.36 5.39 16.92
C GLN A 41 -9.43 5.32 15.39
N ALA A 42 -8.62 4.46 14.75
CA ALA A 42 -8.69 4.22 13.32
C ALA A 42 -10.06 3.69 12.91
N PHE A 43 -10.57 2.66 13.61
CA PHE A 43 -11.90 2.11 13.37
C PHE A 43 -13.02 3.14 13.62
N VAL A 44 -12.96 3.91 14.71
CA VAL A 44 -13.92 5.01 14.95
C VAL A 44 -13.93 6.03 13.81
N SER A 45 -12.75 6.36 13.26
CA SER A 45 -12.64 7.31 12.16
C SER A 45 -13.20 6.74 10.85
N LEU A 46 -12.93 5.47 10.56
CA LEU A 46 -13.44 4.75 9.38
C LEU A 46 -14.96 4.59 9.39
N GLU A 47 -15.58 4.46 10.57
CA GLU A 47 -17.03 4.39 10.74
C GLU A 47 -17.73 5.76 10.76
N SER A 48 -16.95 6.84 10.81
CA SER A 48 -17.48 8.19 10.76
C SER A 48 -17.73 8.65 9.32
N ASP A 49 -18.45 9.76 9.16
CA ASP A 49 -18.65 10.41 7.86
C ASP A 49 -17.43 11.24 7.40
N ALA A 50 -16.26 11.13 8.05
CA ALA A 50 -15.07 11.90 7.68
C ALA A 50 -14.48 11.48 6.32
N TYR A 51 -14.54 10.18 6.00
CA TYR A 51 -13.90 9.61 4.80
C TYR A 51 -14.89 8.77 3.95
N PRO A 52 -16.00 9.35 3.45
CA PRO A 52 -17.11 8.60 2.85
C PRO A 52 -16.74 7.82 1.57
N LYS A 53 -15.60 8.14 0.96
CA LYS A 53 -15.05 7.43 -0.21
C LYS A 53 -14.16 6.25 0.15
N VAL A 54 -13.79 6.05 1.43
CA VAL A 54 -13.10 4.83 1.87
C VAL A 54 -14.10 3.68 1.84
N LYS A 55 -13.81 2.68 1.01
CA LYS A 55 -14.69 1.53 0.74
C LYS A 55 -13.98 0.19 0.94
N ALA A 56 -12.71 0.23 1.37
CA ALA A 56 -11.95 -0.94 1.76
C ALA A 56 -10.82 -0.59 2.73
N ILE A 57 -10.47 -1.55 3.59
CA ILE A 57 -9.29 -1.53 4.44
C ILE A 57 -8.56 -2.87 4.36
N SER A 58 -7.23 -2.84 4.45
CA SER A 58 -6.39 -4.03 4.44
C SER A 58 -5.28 -3.89 5.48
N TRP A 59 -5.40 -4.63 6.58
CA TRP A 59 -4.39 -4.57 7.64
C TRP A 59 -3.10 -5.25 7.19
N TRP A 60 -1.95 -4.59 7.43
CA TRP A 60 -0.65 -5.17 7.17
C TRP A 60 -0.21 -6.09 8.33
N HIS A 61 -0.60 -7.37 8.27
CA HIS A 61 -0.34 -8.33 9.35
C HIS A 61 1.01 -8.99 9.17
N GLU A 62 2.08 -8.26 9.48
CA GLU A 62 3.46 -8.76 9.34
C GLU A 62 4.28 -8.55 10.61
N ASN A 63 5.26 -9.42 10.85
CA ASN A 63 6.27 -9.22 11.90
C ASN A 63 7.66 -9.63 11.41
N PHE A 64 7.94 -9.38 10.13
CA PHE A 64 9.31 -9.38 9.65
C PHE A 64 10.13 -8.36 10.46
N ASP A 65 11.43 -8.59 10.58
CA ASP A 65 12.42 -7.79 11.33
C ASP A 65 12.12 -7.37 12.79
N ASN A 66 11.05 -7.90 13.40
CA ASN A 66 10.48 -7.45 14.67
C ASN A 66 9.84 -6.05 14.59
N SER A 67 9.13 -5.77 13.49
CA SER A 67 8.32 -4.57 13.31
C SER A 67 7.09 -4.49 14.23
N PHE A 68 6.67 -5.61 14.83
CA PHE A 68 5.49 -5.72 15.71
C PHE A 68 4.19 -5.19 15.06
N LEU A 69 4.04 -5.28 13.74
CA LEU A 69 2.85 -4.77 13.03
C LEU A 69 1.63 -5.70 13.14
N ARG A 70 1.85 -7.01 13.31
CA ARG A 70 0.76 -7.99 13.54
C ARG A 70 -0.26 -7.55 14.59
N VAL A 71 -1.54 -7.86 14.37
CA VAL A 71 -2.62 -7.52 15.32
C VAL A 71 -2.46 -8.22 16.67
N ASP A 72 -1.79 -9.37 16.71
CA ASP A 72 -1.51 -10.17 17.90
C ASP A 72 -0.16 -9.85 18.58
N SER A 73 0.41 -8.66 18.32
CA SER A 73 1.62 -8.18 19.02
C SER A 73 1.42 -8.02 20.54
N SER A 74 0.18 -7.77 20.97
CA SER A 74 -0.25 -7.79 22.38
C SER A 74 -1.73 -8.20 22.50
N PRO A 75 -2.19 -8.72 23.65
CA PRO A 75 -3.61 -9.02 23.87
C PRO A 75 -4.53 -7.82 23.67
N GLU A 76 -4.07 -6.62 24.06
CA GLU A 76 -4.81 -5.37 23.95
C GLU A 76 -4.96 -4.94 22.48
N SER A 77 -3.90 -5.04 21.69
CA SER A 77 -3.92 -4.76 20.23
C SER A 77 -4.87 -5.72 19.49
N LEU A 78 -4.84 -7.00 19.84
CA LEU A 78 -5.73 -8.00 19.24
C LEU A 78 -7.19 -7.70 19.58
N ALA A 79 -7.48 -7.42 20.85
CA ALA A 79 -8.84 -7.09 21.29
C ALA A 79 -9.36 -5.81 20.62
N ALA A 80 -8.53 -4.78 20.47
CA ALA A 80 -8.89 -3.56 19.76
C ALA A 80 -9.27 -3.83 18.30
N TYR A 81 -8.45 -4.62 17.59
CA TYR A 81 -8.72 -4.97 16.20
C TYR A 81 -10.00 -5.82 16.07
N GLN A 82 -10.14 -6.87 16.88
CA GLN A 82 -11.33 -7.73 16.92
C GLN A 82 -12.62 -6.93 17.16
N ASN A 83 -12.60 -5.99 18.13
CA ASN A 83 -13.73 -5.14 18.43
C ASN A 83 -14.08 -4.21 17.25
N GLY A 84 -13.08 -3.64 16.59
CA GLY A 84 -13.27 -2.76 15.43
C GLY A 84 -13.89 -3.50 14.24
N VAL A 85 -13.25 -4.60 13.82
CA VAL A 85 -13.73 -5.35 12.66
C VAL A 85 -15.07 -6.04 12.93
N ALA A 86 -15.45 -6.32 14.17
CA ALA A 86 -16.76 -6.92 14.49
C ALA A 86 -17.97 -6.06 14.06
N SER A 87 -17.78 -4.76 13.82
CA SER A 87 -18.85 -3.90 13.31
C SER A 87 -19.42 -4.37 11.96
N GLN A 88 -20.73 -4.13 11.76
CA GLN A 88 -21.41 -4.42 10.50
C GLN A 88 -20.97 -3.53 9.34
N THR A 89 -20.34 -2.39 9.64
CA THR A 89 -19.72 -1.51 8.64
C THR A 89 -18.68 -2.26 7.81
N PHE A 90 -17.95 -3.20 8.42
CA PHE A 90 -16.92 -3.97 7.73
C PHE A 90 -17.52 -5.22 7.08
N VAL A 91 -17.61 -5.23 5.76
CA VAL A 91 -18.28 -6.29 5.00
C VAL A 91 -17.27 -7.25 4.37
N THR A 92 -17.69 -8.50 4.21
CA THR A 92 -16.83 -9.61 3.74
C THR A 92 -17.32 -10.25 2.45
N GLN A 93 -18.38 -9.71 1.85
CA GLN A 93 -18.96 -10.21 0.61
C GLN A 93 -18.72 -9.20 -0.51
N PRO A 94 -17.92 -9.54 -1.54
CA PRO A 94 -17.62 -8.63 -2.63
C PRO A 94 -18.81 -8.40 -3.54
N VAL A 95 -18.91 -7.18 -4.09
CA VAL A 95 -19.89 -6.79 -5.12
C VAL A 95 -19.15 -6.63 -6.44
N TRP A 96 -19.74 -7.17 -7.51
CA TRP A 96 -19.15 -7.22 -8.84
C TRP A 96 -20.03 -6.51 -9.86
N GLU A 97 -19.41 -5.74 -10.74
CA GLU A 97 -20.03 -5.19 -11.94
C GLU A 97 -19.07 -5.39 -13.13
N ASN A 98 -19.55 -6.01 -14.21
CA ASN A 98 -18.72 -6.33 -15.38
C ASN A 98 -17.38 -6.99 -15.02
N GLU A 99 -17.42 -8.01 -14.15
CA GLU A 99 -16.25 -8.77 -13.65
C GLU A 99 -15.27 -7.99 -12.76
N LYS A 100 -15.53 -6.71 -12.49
CA LYS A 100 -14.69 -5.85 -11.64
C LYS A 100 -15.28 -5.66 -10.25
N LEU A 101 -14.40 -5.54 -9.26
CA LEU A 101 -14.80 -5.23 -7.88
C LEU A 101 -15.29 -3.78 -7.84
N VAL A 102 -16.50 -3.59 -7.34
CA VAL A 102 -17.07 -2.25 -7.11
C VAL A 102 -17.28 -2.00 -5.62
N ALA A 103 -17.35 -0.73 -5.24
CA ALA A 103 -17.62 -0.33 -3.86
C ALA A 103 -18.94 -0.92 -3.36
N SER A 104 -18.96 -1.37 -2.10
CA SER A 104 -20.20 -1.79 -1.47
C SER A 104 -20.99 -0.58 -0.97
N GLU A 105 -22.28 -0.54 -1.30
CA GLU A 105 -23.23 0.40 -0.70
C GLU A 105 -23.53 0.06 0.78
N SER A 106 -23.20 -1.17 1.21
CA SER A 106 -23.50 -1.67 2.55
C SER A 106 -22.37 -1.47 3.55
N GLY A 107 -21.17 -1.06 3.12
CA GLY A 107 -20.04 -0.87 4.03
C GLY A 107 -18.66 -0.80 3.37
N ILE A 108 -17.64 -1.00 4.20
CA ILE A 108 -16.22 -0.99 3.86
C ILE A 108 -15.73 -2.44 3.80
N TYR A 109 -15.07 -2.85 2.73
CA TYR A 109 -14.50 -4.20 2.64
C TYR A 109 -13.40 -4.41 3.69
N HIS A 110 -13.46 -5.53 4.41
CA HIS A 110 -12.39 -5.98 5.31
C HIS A 110 -11.44 -6.92 4.57
N ALA A 111 -10.16 -6.58 4.52
CA ALA A 111 -9.11 -7.37 3.91
C ALA A 111 -7.82 -7.36 4.75
N ALA A 112 -6.79 -8.07 4.28
CA ALA A 112 -5.48 -8.07 4.91
C ALA A 112 -4.36 -8.54 3.96
N PHE A 113 -3.12 -8.18 4.32
CA PHE A 113 -1.93 -8.98 4.04
C PHE A 113 -1.73 -9.96 5.20
N PRO A 114 -1.99 -11.27 5.06
CA PRO A 114 -1.99 -12.23 6.17
C PRO A 114 -0.62 -12.89 6.38
N ASP A 115 0.47 -12.11 6.40
CA ASP A 115 1.85 -12.57 6.63
C ASP A 115 2.36 -13.59 5.58
N PHE A 116 2.50 -13.25 4.30
CA PHE A 116 3.07 -14.18 3.30
C PHE A 116 4.61 -14.24 3.28
N GLY A 117 5.23 -14.07 4.45
CA GLY A 117 6.68 -14.05 4.62
C GLY A 117 7.33 -12.75 4.15
N GLY A 118 8.63 -12.58 4.45
CA GLY A 118 9.33 -11.31 4.22
C GLY A 118 9.51 -10.93 2.76
N THR A 119 9.40 -11.89 1.84
CA THR A 119 9.36 -11.59 0.39
C THR A 119 7.95 -11.30 -0.12
N GLU A 120 6.95 -11.44 0.75
CA GLU A 120 5.52 -11.16 0.51
C GLU A 120 4.88 -12.04 -0.58
N ASP A 121 5.62 -13.02 -1.12
CA ASP A 121 5.24 -13.89 -2.23
C ASP A 121 5.10 -15.37 -1.80
N VAL A 122 5.27 -15.69 -0.51
CA VAL A 122 5.11 -17.06 0.04
C VAL A 122 3.66 -17.29 0.45
N VAL A 123 2.77 -17.30 -0.55
CA VAL A 123 1.32 -17.44 -0.36
C VAL A 123 0.95 -18.81 0.23
N ASP A 124 0.20 -18.79 1.33
CA ASP A 124 -0.25 -20.00 2.03
C ASP A 124 -1.68 -19.85 2.57
N SER A 125 -2.58 -20.73 2.10
CA SER A 125 -3.97 -20.84 2.57
C SER A 125 -4.13 -20.99 4.10
N GLN A 126 -3.15 -21.61 4.78
CA GLN A 126 -3.19 -21.75 6.23
C GLN A 126 -3.01 -20.42 6.94
N ARG A 127 -2.21 -19.52 6.37
CA ARG A 127 -1.98 -18.18 6.92
C ARG A 127 -3.21 -17.28 6.77
N ILE A 128 -3.90 -17.38 5.63
CA ILE A 128 -5.23 -16.78 5.42
C ILE A 128 -6.19 -17.26 6.51
N SER A 129 -6.37 -18.58 6.64
CA SER A 129 -7.31 -19.17 7.60
C SER A 129 -6.95 -18.84 9.05
N ALA A 130 -5.64 -18.76 9.36
CA ALA A 130 -5.14 -18.41 10.68
C ALA A 130 -5.43 -16.95 11.03
N PHE A 131 -5.25 -16.02 10.08
CA PHE A 131 -5.61 -14.61 10.27
C PHE A 131 -7.11 -14.46 10.56
N GLU A 132 -7.97 -15.07 9.74
CA GLU A 132 -9.43 -14.98 9.92
C GLU A 132 -9.88 -15.59 11.25
N SER A 133 -9.31 -16.73 11.63
CA SER A 133 -9.56 -17.36 12.93
C SER A 133 -9.10 -16.49 14.10
N LEU A 134 -7.97 -15.81 13.94
CA LEU A 134 -7.39 -14.92 14.95
C LEU A 134 -8.27 -13.69 15.18
N VAL A 135 -8.73 -13.04 14.11
CA VAL A 135 -9.52 -11.79 14.21
C VAL A 135 -11.02 -12.03 14.33
N GLY A 136 -11.47 -13.27 14.12
CA GLY A 136 -12.88 -13.66 14.22
C GLY A 136 -13.75 -13.10 13.09
N LYS A 137 -13.15 -12.75 11.95
CA LYS A 137 -13.85 -12.19 10.79
C LYS A 137 -13.13 -12.51 9.49
N ASP A 138 -13.92 -12.84 8.47
CA ASP A 138 -13.39 -13.16 7.16
C ASP A 138 -12.81 -11.93 6.46
N ILE A 139 -11.85 -12.15 5.55
CA ILE A 139 -11.34 -11.15 4.60
C ILE A 139 -11.96 -11.36 3.22
N VAL A 140 -12.11 -10.28 2.44
CA VAL A 140 -12.54 -10.35 1.02
C VAL A 140 -11.41 -10.74 0.08
N TRP A 141 -10.20 -10.22 0.32
CA TRP A 141 -9.01 -10.48 -0.47
C TRP A 141 -7.80 -10.72 0.42
N ALA A 142 -6.83 -11.45 -0.15
CA ALA A 142 -5.50 -11.58 0.40
C ALA A 142 -4.51 -10.96 -0.59
N TYR A 143 -3.64 -10.11 -0.04
CA TYR A 143 -2.66 -9.32 -0.77
C TYR A 143 -1.31 -10.03 -0.83
N PHE A 144 -0.58 -9.99 -1.95
CA PHE A 144 0.77 -10.56 -2.10
C PHE A 144 1.58 -9.85 -3.20
N SER A 145 2.91 -10.00 -3.17
CA SER A 145 3.81 -9.40 -4.15
C SER A 145 4.13 -10.34 -5.31
N ASP A 146 3.98 -9.87 -6.54
CA ASP A 146 4.52 -10.48 -7.76
C ASP A 146 5.89 -9.84 -8.07
N ASN A 147 6.93 -10.45 -7.52
CA ASN A 147 8.30 -9.99 -7.64
C ASN A 147 8.96 -10.59 -8.88
N TRP A 148 9.35 -9.75 -9.84
CA TRP A 148 9.90 -10.24 -11.10
C TRP A 148 11.26 -10.94 -10.96
N TYR A 149 12.16 -10.42 -10.12
CA TYR A 149 13.55 -10.88 -9.98
C TYR A 149 14.23 -11.12 -11.34
N ASP A 150 14.32 -12.38 -11.75
CA ASP A 150 14.99 -12.81 -12.98
C ASP A 150 14.06 -12.88 -14.20
N ASP A 151 12.72 -12.97 -14.03
CA ASP A 151 11.78 -13.11 -15.16
C ASP A 151 10.32 -12.73 -14.82
N ILE A 152 9.57 -12.27 -15.83
CA ILE A 152 8.18 -11.82 -15.68
C ILE A 152 7.23 -12.96 -16.03
N HIS A 153 6.39 -13.37 -15.07
CA HIS A 153 5.42 -14.44 -15.25
C HIS A 153 4.19 -14.23 -14.38
N PHE A 154 3.02 -14.67 -14.84
CA PHE A 154 1.81 -14.54 -14.04
C PHE A 154 1.86 -15.50 -12.82
N PRO A 155 1.63 -15.02 -11.58
CA PRO A 155 1.76 -15.80 -10.35
C PRO A 155 0.58 -16.77 -10.15
N THR A 156 0.49 -17.77 -11.04
CA THR A 156 -0.64 -18.69 -11.15
C THR A 156 -0.88 -19.46 -9.85
N MET A 157 0.19 -19.87 -9.16
CA MET A 157 0.10 -20.70 -7.96
C MET A 157 -0.46 -19.91 -6.78
N GLU A 158 0.00 -18.69 -6.60
CA GLU A 158 -0.40 -17.74 -5.57
C GLU A 158 -1.88 -17.37 -5.77
N VAL A 159 -2.22 -16.96 -7.00
CA VAL A 159 -3.60 -16.62 -7.42
C VAL A 159 -4.55 -17.80 -7.17
N THR A 160 -4.17 -19.00 -7.58
CA THR A 160 -4.99 -20.21 -7.41
C THR A 160 -5.13 -20.57 -5.94
N THR A 161 -4.08 -20.41 -5.13
CA THR A 161 -4.11 -20.71 -3.69
C THR A 161 -5.07 -19.79 -2.94
N ILE A 162 -5.04 -18.49 -3.24
CA ILE A 162 -5.94 -17.50 -2.63
C ILE A 162 -7.39 -17.75 -3.09
N SER A 163 -7.59 -17.98 -4.39
CA SER A 163 -8.91 -18.25 -4.97
C SER A 163 -9.55 -19.52 -4.39
N HIS A 164 -8.81 -20.63 -4.27
CA HIS A 164 -9.29 -21.86 -3.65
C HIS A 164 -9.57 -21.73 -2.14
N SER A 165 -8.99 -20.71 -1.49
CA SER A 165 -9.32 -20.34 -0.11
C SER A 165 -10.60 -19.51 0.00
N GLY A 166 -11.29 -19.26 -1.12
CA GLY A 166 -12.53 -18.48 -1.18
C GLY A 166 -12.30 -16.97 -1.11
N LYS A 167 -11.08 -16.50 -1.39
CA LYS A 167 -10.68 -15.09 -1.32
C LYS A 167 -10.33 -14.56 -2.70
N ILE A 168 -10.38 -13.25 -2.88
CA ILE A 168 -9.93 -12.62 -4.12
C ILE A 168 -8.40 -12.46 -4.04
N PRO A 169 -7.62 -12.89 -5.05
CA PRO A 169 -6.20 -12.59 -5.13
C PRO A 169 -5.99 -11.11 -5.46
N PHE A 170 -5.14 -10.45 -4.66
CA PHE A 170 -4.65 -9.09 -4.95
C PHE A 170 -3.15 -9.15 -5.22
N ILE A 171 -2.78 -8.92 -6.48
CA ILE A 171 -1.41 -8.93 -6.99
C ILE A 171 -0.80 -7.52 -6.92
N ARG A 172 0.35 -7.36 -6.26
CA ARG A 172 1.22 -6.20 -6.46
C ARG A 172 2.26 -6.52 -7.51
N ILE A 173 2.21 -5.88 -8.66
CA ILE A 173 3.30 -6.03 -9.63
C ILE A 173 4.48 -5.20 -9.16
N MET A 174 5.55 -5.88 -8.73
CA MET A 174 6.77 -5.30 -8.17
C MET A 174 7.92 -5.44 -9.19
N PRO A 175 8.15 -4.46 -10.08
CA PRO A 175 9.19 -4.53 -11.12
C PRO A 175 10.60 -4.33 -10.52
N ARG A 176 11.06 -5.31 -9.75
CA ARG A 176 12.39 -5.35 -9.11
C ARG A 176 13.18 -6.59 -9.45
N THR A 177 14.49 -6.42 -9.59
CA THR A 177 15.49 -7.49 -9.76
C THR A 177 15.84 -8.13 -8.42
N ASN A 178 15.72 -7.41 -7.31
CA ASN A 178 16.04 -7.89 -5.97
C ASN A 178 15.25 -7.10 -4.90
N PHE A 179 15.44 -7.42 -3.61
CA PHE A 179 14.82 -6.70 -2.48
C PHE A 179 15.56 -5.46 -2.01
N ASP A 180 16.64 -5.06 -2.68
CA ASP A 180 17.41 -3.92 -2.23
C ASP A 180 16.58 -2.65 -2.46
N GLU A 181 16.48 -1.83 -1.40
CA GLU A 181 15.83 -0.53 -1.46
C GLU A 181 16.81 0.56 -1.89
N GLY A 182 16.25 1.67 -2.39
CA GLY A 182 16.98 2.90 -2.60
C GLY A 182 17.87 2.88 -3.84
N GLY A 183 17.26 2.92 -5.01
CA GLY A 183 17.95 3.11 -6.28
C GLY A 183 17.12 2.71 -7.49
N PRO A 184 17.57 3.07 -8.71
CA PRO A 184 16.97 2.55 -9.93
C PRO A 184 17.21 1.05 -10.06
N ASP A 185 16.24 0.35 -10.63
CA ASP A 185 16.41 -1.06 -10.98
C ASP A 185 17.31 -1.18 -12.22
N PRO A 186 18.32 -2.09 -12.21
CA PRO A 186 19.21 -2.26 -13.36
C PRO A 186 18.51 -2.86 -14.58
N ASN A 187 17.47 -3.67 -14.37
CA ASN A 187 16.75 -4.37 -15.41
C ASN A 187 15.44 -3.65 -15.72
N TYR A 188 14.51 -3.55 -14.78
CA TYR A 188 13.13 -3.15 -15.00
C TYR A 188 12.86 -1.65 -14.83
N SER A 189 13.62 -0.81 -15.52
CA SER A 189 13.32 0.63 -15.55
C SER A 189 11.98 0.89 -16.26
N LEU A 190 11.27 1.94 -15.82
CA LEU A 190 9.98 2.32 -16.43
C LEU A 190 10.11 2.60 -17.93
N GLN A 191 11.24 3.20 -18.35
CA GLN A 191 11.52 3.44 -19.77
C GLN A 191 11.57 2.14 -20.58
N LYS A 192 12.21 1.09 -20.08
CA LYS A 192 12.28 -0.19 -20.81
C LYS A 192 10.92 -0.87 -20.91
N ILE A 193 10.06 -0.70 -19.90
CA ILE A 193 8.67 -1.16 -19.95
C ILE A 193 7.92 -0.41 -21.07
N ILE A 194 8.00 0.93 -21.09
CA ILE A 194 7.38 1.77 -22.13
C ILE A 194 7.92 1.47 -23.53
N ASP A 195 9.23 1.21 -23.66
CA ASP A 195 9.90 0.87 -24.92
C ASP A 195 9.55 -0.53 -25.44
N GLY A 196 8.73 -1.29 -24.69
CA GLY A 196 8.27 -2.63 -25.06
C GLY A 196 9.32 -3.73 -24.95
N VAL A 197 10.39 -3.50 -24.19
CA VAL A 197 11.48 -4.48 -24.01
C VAL A 197 10.96 -5.80 -23.43
N TYR A 198 9.89 -5.72 -22.63
CA TYR A 198 9.30 -6.85 -21.91
C TYR A 198 7.98 -7.35 -22.51
N ASP A 199 7.58 -6.88 -23.69
CA ASP A 199 6.27 -7.14 -24.27
C ASP A 199 5.93 -8.62 -24.38
N VAL A 200 6.90 -9.47 -24.77
CA VAL A 200 6.65 -10.91 -24.90
C VAL A 200 6.20 -11.51 -23.57
N ALA A 201 6.87 -11.14 -22.47
CA ALA A 201 6.57 -11.66 -21.14
C ALA A 201 5.31 -11.00 -20.54
N LEU A 202 5.12 -9.70 -20.73
CA LEU A 202 3.91 -8.99 -20.27
C LEU A 202 2.65 -9.42 -21.03
N VAL A 203 2.75 -9.70 -22.33
CA VAL A 203 1.64 -10.28 -23.11
C VAL A 203 1.31 -11.68 -22.60
N GLN A 204 2.31 -12.51 -22.31
CA GLN A 204 2.06 -13.83 -21.73
C GLN A 204 1.41 -13.71 -20.35
N TRP A 205 1.92 -12.82 -19.49
CA TRP A 205 1.34 -12.52 -18.17
C TRP A 205 -0.14 -12.13 -18.29
N ALA A 206 -0.46 -11.24 -19.23
CA ALA A 206 -1.83 -10.79 -19.49
C ALA A 206 -2.76 -11.91 -20.02
N GLN A 207 -2.25 -12.75 -20.93
CA GLN A 207 -3.00 -13.89 -21.42
C GLN A 207 -3.30 -14.90 -20.32
N ASP A 208 -2.32 -15.18 -19.46
CA ASP A 208 -2.49 -16.09 -18.33
C ASP A 208 -3.51 -15.52 -17.33
N ALA A 209 -3.43 -14.22 -17.02
CA ALA A 209 -4.42 -13.53 -16.19
C ALA A 209 -5.85 -13.62 -16.74
N ALA A 210 -6.03 -13.43 -18.05
CA ALA A 210 -7.34 -13.56 -18.72
C ALA A 210 -7.88 -15.00 -18.67
N ASN A 211 -7.00 -15.99 -18.88
CA ASN A 211 -7.34 -17.41 -18.91
C ASN A 211 -7.72 -17.98 -17.54
N MET A 212 -7.45 -17.26 -16.44
CA MET A 212 -7.90 -17.67 -15.12
C MET A 212 -9.42 -17.64 -14.98
N HIS A 213 -10.12 -16.76 -15.71
CA HIS A 213 -11.58 -16.60 -15.67
C HIS A 213 -12.15 -16.43 -14.24
N ILE A 214 -11.37 -15.82 -13.35
CA ILE A 214 -11.77 -15.41 -12.01
C ILE A 214 -11.48 -13.92 -11.83
N PRO A 215 -12.18 -13.21 -10.94
CA PRO A 215 -11.83 -11.84 -10.61
C PRO A 215 -10.48 -11.76 -9.89
N ILE A 216 -9.66 -10.77 -10.27
CA ILE A 216 -8.33 -10.53 -9.70
C ILE A 216 -8.17 -9.02 -9.46
N LEU A 217 -7.64 -8.64 -8.30
CA LEU A 217 -7.25 -7.27 -8.02
C LEU A 217 -5.77 -7.10 -8.34
N VAL A 218 -5.39 -5.98 -8.96
CA VAL A 218 -4.01 -5.76 -9.40
C VAL A 218 -3.62 -4.30 -9.17
N GLU A 219 -2.38 -4.09 -8.73
CA GLU A 219 -1.70 -2.81 -8.84
C GLU A 219 -0.36 -2.94 -9.56
N PHE A 220 0.13 -1.83 -10.11
CA PHE A 220 1.44 -1.73 -10.72
C PHE A 220 2.24 -0.64 -10.02
N GLY A 221 3.34 -1.04 -9.39
CA GLY A 221 4.25 -0.15 -8.69
C GLY A 221 3.64 0.48 -7.44
N THR A 222 3.68 -0.28 -6.34
CA THR A 222 3.23 0.14 -5.00
C THR A 222 3.91 1.44 -4.55
N GLU A 223 3.16 2.31 -3.86
CA GLU A 223 3.68 3.50 -3.16
C GLU A 223 4.59 4.39 -4.03
N VAL A 224 4.15 4.66 -5.25
CA VAL A 224 4.99 5.30 -6.29
C VAL A 224 5.59 6.66 -5.89
N ASN A 225 4.97 7.37 -4.95
CA ASN A 225 5.45 8.66 -4.44
C ASN A 225 6.51 8.53 -3.32
N GLY A 226 6.93 7.32 -2.95
CA GLY A 226 8.06 7.07 -2.05
C GLY A 226 9.41 6.99 -2.76
N ASP A 227 10.51 6.87 -2.00
CA ASP A 227 11.88 6.74 -2.51
C ASP A 227 12.59 5.41 -2.21
N TRP A 228 11.87 4.45 -1.64
CA TRP A 228 12.40 3.12 -1.28
C TRP A 228 12.40 2.15 -2.46
N PHE A 229 11.37 2.16 -3.31
CA PHE A 229 11.28 1.29 -4.48
C PHE A 229 11.88 1.92 -5.75
N SER A 230 12.14 1.10 -6.77
CA SER A 230 12.83 1.54 -8.00
C SER A 230 11.94 2.15 -9.08
N TRP A 231 10.62 1.97 -8.97
CA TRP A 231 9.60 2.38 -9.96
C TRP A 231 8.96 3.75 -9.67
N ASN A 232 9.59 4.60 -8.84
CA ASN A 232 9.12 5.95 -8.55
C ASN A 232 9.68 7.01 -9.51
N GLY A 233 9.20 8.24 -9.39
CA GLY A 233 9.69 9.36 -10.18
C GLY A 233 11.15 9.71 -9.89
N LYS A 234 11.60 9.66 -8.63
CA LYS A 234 12.98 9.99 -8.22
C LYS A 234 14.04 9.22 -9.03
N TYR A 235 13.83 7.93 -9.24
CA TYR A 235 14.77 7.07 -9.96
C TYR A 235 14.51 6.97 -11.47
N ASN A 236 13.43 7.58 -11.95
CA ASN A 236 13.03 7.53 -13.36
C ASN A 236 12.90 8.94 -13.98
N GLY A 237 13.62 9.93 -13.47
CA GLY A 237 13.71 11.26 -14.09
C GLY A 237 13.48 12.44 -13.16
N ASP A 238 13.10 12.20 -11.91
CA ASP A 238 12.88 13.22 -10.88
C ASP A 238 11.96 14.34 -11.44
N GLY A 239 12.23 15.60 -11.13
CA GLY A 239 11.59 16.79 -11.66
C GLY A 239 12.17 17.33 -12.96
N GLU A 240 12.97 16.56 -13.70
CA GLU A 240 13.41 16.97 -15.04
C GLU A 240 12.21 17.11 -15.98
N THR A 241 12.34 17.88 -17.07
CA THR A 241 11.21 18.16 -17.99
C THR A 241 11.61 18.08 -19.46
N THR A 242 12.76 17.47 -19.75
CA THR A 242 13.33 17.46 -21.11
C THR A 242 13.80 16.09 -21.56
N GLY A 243 13.74 15.10 -20.67
CA GLY A 243 14.23 13.76 -20.94
C GLY A 243 13.13 12.79 -21.41
N TYR A 244 11.85 13.14 -21.23
CA TYR A 244 10.73 12.29 -21.61
C TYR A 244 9.43 13.08 -21.74
N GLY A 245 8.52 12.56 -22.58
CA GLY A 245 7.12 12.98 -22.61
C GLY A 245 6.88 14.47 -22.92
N ASP A 246 5.97 15.06 -22.16
CA ASP A 246 5.57 16.45 -22.29
C ASP A 246 6.57 17.35 -21.57
N GLY A 247 7.17 18.30 -22.30
CA GLY A 247 8.17 19.21 -21.75
C GLY A 247 7.67 20.21 -20.70
N LEU A 248 6.39 20.15 -20.32
CA LEU A 248 5.79 20.88 -19.22
C LEU A 248 5.57 20.03 -17.96
N LEU A 249 5.75 18.72 -18.05
CA LEU A 249 5.54 17.76 -16.97
C LEU A 249 6.88 17.23 -16.47
N ALA A 250 6.90 16.80 -15.21
CA ALA A 250 8.07 16.15 -14.64
C ALA A 250 8.22 14.74 -15.23
N ASP A 251 9.38 14.51 -15.85
CA ASP A 251 9.86 13.27 -16.45
C ASP A 251 9.58 12.03 -15.59
N GLY A 252 9.91 12.08 -14.30
CA GLY A 252 9.78 10.94 -13.38
C GLY A 252 8.34 10.43 -13.23
N PRO A 253 7.44 11.27 -12.68
CA PRO A 253 6.02 10.94 -12.59
C PRO A 253 5.37 10.61 -13.93
N GLU A 254 5.79 11.30 -14.99
CA GLU A 254 5.27 11.04 -16.32
C GLU A 254 5.62 9.64 -16.84
N ARG A 255 6.88 9.19 -16.65
CA ARG A 255 7.28 7.82 -17.02
C ARG A 255 6.49 6.78 -16.24
N PHE A 256 6.19 6.99 -14.97
CA PHE A 256 5.34 6.05 -14.22
C PHE A 256 3.91 6.04 -14.76
N ARG A 257 3.31 7.22 -14.94
CA ARG A 257 1.96 7.36 -15.48
C ARG A 257 1.82 6.60 -16.79
N ASP A 258 2.78 6.75 -17.69
CA ASP A 258 2.74 6.13 -19.01
C ASP A 258 3.08 4.63 -18.96
N ALA A 259 4.00 4.18 -18.09
CA ALA A 259 4.26 2.76 -17.87
C ALA A 259 3.04 2.03 -17.30
N TYR A 260 2.35 2.64 -16.32
CA TYR A 260 1.10 2.12 -15.77
C TYR A 260 0.05 1.94 -16.88
N ARG A 261 -0.17 2.99 -17.68
CA ARG A 261 -1.09 2.93 -18.83
C ARG A 261 -0.71 1.83 -19.81
N TYR A 262 0.57 1.71 -20.12
CA TYR A 262 1.10 0.72 -21.05
C TYR A 262 0.80 -0.72 -20.60
N VAL A 263 1.06 -1.05 -19.33
CA VAL A 263 0.77 -2.38 -18.76
C VAL A 263 -0.73 -2.67 -18.76
N VAL A 264 -1.56 -1.69 -18.37
CA VAL A 264 -3.03 -1.84 -18.39
C VAL A 264 -3.55 -2.05 -19.81
N ASP A 265 -3.06 -1.29 -20.79
CA ASP A 265 -3.48 -1.40 -22.18
C ASP A 265 -3.05 -2.74 -22.80
N LEU A 266 -1.86 -3.25 -22.47
CA LEU A 266 -1.45 -4.60 -22.84
C LEU A 266 -2.43 -5.65 -22.28
N CYS A 267 -2.80 -5.54 -21.01
CA CYS A 267 -3.75 -6.46 -20.38
C CYS A 267 -5.12 -6.41 -21.05
N LYS A 268 -5.66 -5.21 -21.27
CA LYS A 268 -6.92 -5.00 -21.99
C LYS A 268 -6.88 -5.58 -23.41
N ALA A 269 -5.76 -5.40 -24.13
CA ALA A 269 -5.60 -5.93 -25.48
C ALA A 269 -5.58 -7.47 -25.55
N GLN A 270 -5.21 -8.14 -24.45
CA GLN A 270 -5.30 -9.60 -24.34
C GLN A 270 -6.65 -10.09 -23.78
N GLY A 271 -7.60 -9.19 -23.50
CA GLY A 271 -8.92 -9.54 -22.99
C GLY A 271 -8.96 -9.85 -21.48
N ALA A 272 -7.98 -9.37 -20.71
CA ALA A 272 -7.97 -9.51 -19.25
C ALA A 272 -8.94 -8.52 -18.56
N GLU A 273 -10.24 -8.62 -18.90
CA GLU A 273 -11.30 -7.76 -18.37
C GLU A 273 -11.65 -8.08 -16.90
N ASN A 274 -11.23 -9.25 -16.42
CA ASN A 274 -11.37 -9.73 -15.05
C ASN A 274 -10.44 -9.04 -14.03
N LEU A 275 -9.59 -8.11 -14.48
CA LEU A 275 -8.67 -7.34 -13.63
C LEU A 275 -9.33 -6.05 -13.12
N THR A 276 -9.32 -5.86 -11.81
CA THR A 276 -9.62 -4.57 -11.16
C THR A 276 -8.33 -3.85 -10.80
N TRP A 277 -8.12 -2.66 -11.35
CA TRP A 277 -6.86 -1.91 -11.25
C TRP A 277 -6.87 -0.89 -10.11
N PHE A 278 -5.85 -0.95 -9.27
CA PHE A 278 -5.61 -0.03 -8.16
C PHE A 278 -4.42 0.89 -8.47
N PHE A 279 -4.57 2.19 -8.19
CA PHE A 279 -3.46 3.15 -8.20
C PHE A 279 -3.07 3.46 -6.74
N HIS A 280 -1.88 3.04 -6.33
CA HIS A 280 -1.48 2.98 -4.93
C HIS A 280 -0.35 3.97 -4.63
N VAL A 281 -0.57 4.81 -3.61
CA VAL A 281 0.39 5.80 -3.10
C VAL A 281 0.64 5.61 -1.62
N ASP A 282 1.78 6.07 -1.12
CA ASP A 282 1.98 6.27 0.31
C ASP A 282 1.27 7.56 0.77
N ALA A 283 0.88 7.64 2.04
CA ALA A 283 0.29 8.85 2.62
C ALA A 283 1.23 10.07 2.50
N TYR A 284 2.54 9.82 2.51
CA TYR A 284 3.58 10.82 2.42
C TYR A 284 4.33 10.70 1.10
N SER A 285 4.67 11.84 0.51
CA SER A 285 5.56 11.84 -0.65
C SER A 285 6.98 11.95 -0.16
N GLU A 286 7.84 11.04 -0.59
CA GLU A 286 9.28 11.13 -0.35
C GLU A 286 10.06 11.06 -1.66
N PRO A 287 10.78 12.13 -2.05
CA PRO A 287 10.89 13.42 -1.36
C PRO A 287 9.59 14.25 -1.40
N ASP A 288 9.32 15.05 -0.36
CA ASP A 288 8.19 16.00 -0.34
C ASP A 288 8.50 17.26 -1.17
N VAL A 289 8.30 17.16 -2.49
CA VAL A 289 8.56 18.22 -3.47
C VAL A 289 7.48 18.25 -4.55
N ALA A 290 7.29 19.41 -5.18
CA ALA A 290 6.14 19.66 -6.07
C ALA A 290 6.03 18.70 -7.27
N TRP A 291 7.16 18.23 -7.82
CA TRP A 291 7.13 17.26 -8.90
C TRP A 291 6.70 15.86 -8.41
N ASN A 292 6.92 15.52 -7.14
CA ASN A 292 6.58 14.21 -6.56
C ASN A 292 5.14 14.15 -6.00
N ALA A 293 4.34 15.20 -6.19
CA ALA A 293 2.96 15.19 -5.71
C ALA A 293 2.13 14.06 -6.36
N ILE A 294 1.32 13.37 -5.56
CA ILE A 294 0.45 12.24 -5.95
C ILE A 294 -0.24 12.44 -7.31
N LYS A 295 -0.82 13.61 -7.54
CA LYS A 295 -1.55 13.94 -8.78
C LYS A 295 -0.72 13.82 -10.07
N ASN A 296 0.59 13.95 -9.98
CA ASN A 296 1.47 13.91 -11.16
C ASN A 296 1.68 12.47 -11.66
N TYR A 297 1.43 11.47 -10.81
CA TYR A 297 1.52 10.04 -11.15
C TYR A 297 0.21 9.45 -11.65
N TYR A 298 -0.93 10.14 -11.44
CA TYR A 298 -2.25 9.58 -11.69
C TYR A 298 -2.48 9.28 -13.19
N PRO A 299 -2.75 8.01 -13.57
CA PRO A 299 -2.89 7.62 -14.98
C PRO A 299 -4.27 7.96 -15.58
N GLY A 300 -5.21 8.46 -14.79
CA GLY A 300 -6.53 8.89 -15.25
C GLY A 300 -7.63 7.85 -15.05
N ASP A 301 -8.88 8.31 -15.07
CA ASP A 301 -10.06 7.52 -14.71
C ASP A 301 -10.28 6.26 -15.57
N ASP A 302 -9.80 6.25 -16.82
CA ASP A 302 -9.95 5.10 -17.74
C ASP A 302 -9.00 3.93 -17.43
N TYR A 303 -8.01 4.19 -16.56
CA TYR A 303 -6.95 3.23 -16.21
C TYR A 303 -7.05 2.73 -14.77
N VAL A 304 -7.85 3.37 -13.93
CA VAL A 304 -7.93 3.10 -12.49
C VAL A 304 -9.37 2.79 -12.11
N ASP A 305 -9.58 1.66 -11.44
CA ASP A 305 -10.88 1.31 -10.85
C ASP A 305 -10.95 1.80 -9.39
N TRP A 306 -9.84 1.72 -8.65
CA TRP A 306 -9.74 2.10 -7.23
C TRP A 306 -8.49 2.93 -6.94
N LEU A 307 -8.62 3.91 -6.04
CA LEU A 307 -7.47 4.58 -5.45
C LEU A 307 -7.02 3.80 -4.21
N GLY A 308 -5.72 3.63 -4.03
CA GLY A 308 -5.10 2.93 -2.92
C GLY A 308 -4.19 3.87 -2.12
N VAL A 309 -4.16 3.70 -0.79
CA VAL A 309 -3.25 4.43 0.07
C VAL A 309 -2.69 3.55 1.20
N SER A 310 -1.40 3.68 1.48
CA SER A 310 -0.75 3.17 2.69
C SER A 310 -0.85 4.19 3.82
N ILE A 311 -1.26 3.74 5.01
CA ILE A 311 -1.42 4.56 6.22
C ILE A 311 -0.75 3.86 7.40
N TYR A 312 0.53 4.17 7.62
CA TYR A 312 1.25 3.68 8.77
C TYR A 312 1.29 4.72 9.88
N GLY A 313 0.90 4.32 11.10
CA GLY A 313 1.36 5.02 12.29
C GLY A 313 2.88 4.78 12.48
N PRO A 314 3.47 5.19 13.61
CA PRO A 314 4.84 4.81 13.96
C PRO A 314 5.15 3.33 13.68
N GLN A 315 6.20 3.08 12.89
CA GLN A 315 6.71 1.74 12.56
C GLN A 315 7.94 1.39 13.42
N GLU A 316 8.61 2.39 14.00
CA GLU A 316 9.72 2.19 14.93
C GLU A 316 9.52 2.89 16.29
N LYS A 317 10.16 2.34 17.33
CA LYS A 317 10.18 2.97 18.65
C LYS A 317 10.95 4.30 18.61
N GLY A 318 10.25 5.37 18.98
CA GLY A 318 10.81 6.72 19.07
C GLY A 318 10.42 7.63 17.92
N GLU A 319 9.72 7.10 16.90
CA GLU A 319 9.07 7.92 15.89
C GLU A 319 7.97 8.80 16.49
N THR A 320 7.68 9.89 15.78
CA THR A 320 6.63 10.83 16.19
C THR A 320 5.29 10.15 16.03
N TYR A 321 4.49 10.15 17.09
CA TYR A 321 3.15 9.58 17.03
C TYR A 321 2.23 10.47 16.21
N GLN A 322 1.57 9.85 15.24
CA GLN A 322 0.46 10.39 14.48
C GLN A 322 -0.69 9.38 14.56
N SER A 323 -1.87 9.88 14.87
CA SER A 323 -3.11 9.12 14.82
C SER A 323 -3.52 8.84 13.38
N PHE A 324 -4.26 7.75 13.15
CA PHE A 324 -4.79 7.42 11.82
C PHE A 324 -5.53 8.58 11.16
N SER A 325 -6.34 9.32 11.93
CA SER A 325 -7.10 10.47 11.43
C SER A 325 -6.21 11.64 11.02
N GLU A 326 -5.13 11.94 11.75
CA GLU A 326 -4.21 13.01 11.36
C GLU A 326 -3.58 12.73 10.00
N ILE A 327 -3.19 11.48 9.73
CA ILE A 327 -2.63 11.07 8.44
C ILE A 327 -3.68 11.15 7.33
N MET A 328 -4.88 10.63 7.61
CA MET A 328 -5.98 10.63 6.65
C MET A 328 -6.47 12.03 6.31
N ASP A 329 -6.52 12.95 7.27
CA ASP A 329 -6.92 14.35 7.06
C ASP A 329 -5.99 15.07 6.06
N ASP A 330 -4.72 14.66 5.99
CA ASP A 330 -3.72 15.22 5.06
C ASP A 330 -3.80 14.60 3.66
N VAL A 331 -3.94 13.27 3.53
CA VAL A 331 -3.91 12.59 2.23
C VAL A 331 -5.28 12.48 1.55
N TYR A 332 -6.38 12.36 2.32
CA TYR A 332 -7.72 12.16 1.76
C TYR A 332 -8.16 13.27 0.78
N PRO A 333 -7.94 14.57 1.06
CA PRO A 333 -8.25 15.64 0.10
C PRO A 333 -7.44 15.54 -1.21
N GLN A 334 -6.22 15.00 -1.15
CA GLN A 334 -5.37 14.82 -2.33
C GLN A 334 -5.90 13.70 -3.23
N LEU A 335 -6.29 12.57 -2.64
CA LEU A 335 -6.89 11.43 -3.36
C LEU A 335 -8.23 11.81 -4.00
N THR A 336 -9.09 12.47 -3.24
CA THR A 336 -10.42 12.88 -3.75
C THR A 336 -10.38 13.95 -4.82
N ALA A 337 -9.25 14.68 -4.95
CA ALA A 337 -9.01 15.61 -6.03
C ALA A 337 -8.57 14.95 -7.35
N LEU A 338 -8.20 13.66 -7.35
CA LEU A 338 -7.78 12.94 -8.56
C LEU A 338 -8.95 12.57 -9.47
N GLY A 339 -10.06 12.12 -8.87
CA GLY A 339 -11.21 11.62 -9.60
C GLY A 339 -12.33 11.09 -8.68
N ASP A 340 -13.43 10.65 -9.28
CA ASP A 340 -14.55 10.06 -8.56
C ASP A 340 -14.43 8.55 -8.48
N LYS A 341 -13.45 8.09 -7.68
CA LYS A 341 -13.13 6.68 -7.49
C LYS A 341 -13.27 6.28 -6.01
N PRO A 342 -13.65 5.04 -5.70
CA PRO A 342 -13.56 4.52 -4.34
C PRO A 342 -12.10 4.43 -3.88
N ILE A 343 -11.88 4.62 -2.58
CA ILE A 343 -10.57 4.58 -1.94
C ILE A 343 -10.47 3.30 -1.10
N ALA A 344 -9.34 2.61 -1.20
CA ALA A 344 -8.94 1.54 -0.32
C ALA A 344 -7.74 1.99 0.51
N VAL A 345 -7.80 1.81 1.83
CA VAL A 345 -6.60 1.83 2.66
C VAL A 345 -5.94 0.45 2.49
N LEU A 346 -5.02 0.34 1.54
CA LEU A 346 -4.45 -0.95 1.10
C LEU A 346 -3.45 -1.50 2.10
N GLU A 347 -2.80 -0.61 2.83
CA GLU A 347 -1.93 -0.96 3.92
C GLU A 347 -2.22 -0.03 5.10
N PHE A 348 -2.43 -0.59 6.28
CA PHE A 348 -2.35 0.18 7.52
C PHE A 348 -1.91 -0.70 8.67
N ALA A 349 -1.02 -0.16 9.49
CA ALA A 349 -0.56 -0.77 10.73
C ALA A 349 0.16 0.27 11.60
N ILE A 350 0.53 -0.15 12.80
CA ILE A 350 1.39 0.59 13.72
C ILE A 350 2.16 -0.41 14.57
N THR A 351 3.40 -0.07 14.95
CA THR A 351 4.22 -0.87 15.85
C THR A 351 3.75 -0.76 17.30
N GLU A 352 4.31 -1.58 18.19
CA GLU A 352 4.17 -1.42 19.63
C GLU A 352 5.13 -0.33 20.13
N LEU A 353 4.57 0.73 20.72
CA LEU A 353 5.34 1.92 21.10
C LEU A 353 5.86 1.91 22.54
N ASP A 354 5.53 0.88 23.31
CA ASP A 354 5.90 0.72 24.71
C ASP A 354 7.03 -0.31 24.89
#